data_AF-A0AAV2J8S7-F1
#
_entry.id   AF-A0AAV2J8S7-F1
#
_cell.length_a   1.000
_cell.length_b   1.000
_cell.length_c   1.000
_cell.angle_alpha   90.00
_cell.angle_beta   90.00
_cell.angle_gamma   90.00
#
_symmetry.space_group_name_H-M   'P 1'
#
loop_
_entity.id
_entity.type
_entity.pdbx_description
1 polymer ?
#
loop_
_entity_poly.entity_id
_entity_poly.type
_entity_poly.pdbx_seq_one_letter_code
_entity_poly.pdbx_strand_id
1 'polypeptide(L)'
;MAPSVDRHGYWGRPTSTLDWCEENYVVSYYIAEFWNTVSNLIMIIPPIFGAIQTFRDGLEFRYIGSFIGLAAVGVGSWCFHMTLLYEMQLLDELPMIYSTCVFVYCLYECFKQEKTISFFLIALLLFFSISVTVVYLQWKEPVFHQVMYGALVACLVIRSIFIVTWVYPWLKPLCYTSLGIFMLGFLLWNIDNIFCNSLRAGREALPSGVGVVLTQFHAWWHIFTGLGSYLHILLSLQIRATYLKYRPKVKFMCGVWPTLHVEPQKSS
;
A
#
# COMPACT_ATOMS: atom_id res chain seq x y z
N MET A 1 -9.49 15.16 14.08
CA MET A 1 -10.71 15.46 13.29
C MET A 1 -10.80 16.95 13.10
N ALA A 2 -10.71 17.40 11.86
CA ALA A 2 -10.71 18.82 11.53
C ALA A 2 -12.13 19.39 11.53
N PRO A 3 -12.39 20.58 12.10
CA PRO A 3 -13.68 21.25 11.96
C PRO A 3 -13.81 21.85 10.55
N SER A 4 -14.87 21.45 9.86
CA SER A 4 -15.24 21.78 8.49
C SER A 4 -15.59 23.25 8.30
N VAL A 5 -14.76 24.02 7.60
CA VAL A 5 -15.26 25.06 6.69
C VAL A 5 -15.33 24.40 5.32
N ASP A 6 -16.17 23.37 5.18
CA ASP A 6 -16.24 22.56 3.97
C ASP A 6 -16.95 23.35 2.88
N ARG A 7 -16.24 23.56 1.77
CA ARG A 7 -16.86 24.04 0.54
C ARG A 7 -17.81 22.95 0.03
N HIS A 8 -18.97 23.37 -0.47
CA HIS A 8 -19.89 22.45 -1.13
C HIS A 8 -19.21 21.82 -2.36
N GLY A 9 -19.04 20.50 -2.34
CA GLY A 9 -18.46 19.72 -3.43
C GLY A 9 -19.47 18.89 -4.23
N TYR A 10 -18.99 18.25 -5.29
CA TYR A 10 -19.82 17.47 -6.23
C TYR A 10 -20.49 16.22 -5.62
N TRP A 11 -19.78 15.48 -4.76
CA TRP A 11 -20.23 14.17 -4.25
C TRP A 11 -21.19 14.23 -3.06
N GLY A 12 -21.59 15.44 -2.65
CA GLY A 12 -22.47 15.64 -1.49
C GLY A 12 -21.71 15.79 -0.18
N ARG A 13 -22.41 15.56 0.95
CA ARG A 13 -21.82 15.68 2.28
C ARG A 13 -20.98 14.43 2.61
N PRO A 14 -19.79 14.58 3.21
CA PRO A 14 -19.01 13.45 3.71
C PRO A 14 -19.83 12.55 4.63
N THR A 15 -19.74 11.24 4.43
CA THR A 15 -20.39 10.22 5.28
C THR A 15 -19.39 9.24 5.90
N SER A 16 -18.12 9.35 5.53
CA SER A 16 -17.02 8.56 6.10
C SER A 16 -16.89 8.77 7.61
N THR A 17 -16.31 7.79 8.29
CA THR A 17 -16.03 7.90 9.73
C THR A 17 -14.81 8.77 10.03
N LEU A 18 -14.02 9.09 9.00
CA LEU A 18 -12.82 9.91 9.06
C LEU A 18 -12.73 10.89 7.89
N ASP A 19 -12.14 12.04 8.18
CA ASP A 19 -11.82 13.15 7.27
C ASP A 19 -10.41 13.63 7.64
N TRP A 20 -9.52 13.77 6.65
CA TRP A 20 -8.09 13.97 6.92
C TRP A 20 -7.75 15.46 7.03
N CYS A 21 -6.45 15.77 7.16
CA CYS A 21 -6.03 17.15 7.37
C CYS A 21 -6.10 18.02 6.11
N GLU A 22 -6.20 17.44 4.92
CA GLU A 22 -6.38 18.21 3.69
C GLU A 22 -7.75 18.93 3.69
N GLU A 23 -7.82 20.16 3.18
CA GLU A 23 -9.07 20.90 3.11
C GLU A 23 -9.93 20.47 1.91
N ASN A 24 -11.20 20.17 2.18
CA ASN A 24 -12.14 19.63 1.21
C ASN A 24 -12.49 20.63 0.08
N TYR A 25 -12.38 20.15 -1.17
CA TYR A 25 -12.74 20.84 -2.41
C TYR A 25 -12.04 22.19 -2.62
N VAL A 26 -10.83 22.36 -2.07
CA VAL A 26 -10.05 23.60 -2.22
C VAL A 26 -9.46 23.74 -3.63
N VAL A 27 -8.95 22.65 -4.20
CA VAL A 27 -8.30 22.65 -5.52
C VAL A 27 -9.29 22.36 -6.65
N SER A 28 -10.28 21.49 -6.41
CA SER A 28 -11.24 21.05 -7.42
C SER A 28 -12.64 20.90 -6.81
N TYR A 29 -13.68 21.20 -7.59
CA TYR A 29 -15.08 20.94 -7.21
C TYR A 29 -15.43 19.44 -7.23
N TYR A 30 -14.69 18.63 -8.00
CA TYR A 30 -14.98 17.21 -8.23
C TYR A 30 -14.20 16.26 -7.31
N ILE A 31 -13.11 16.74 -6.69
CA ILE A 31 -12.21 15.94 -5.86
C ILE A 31 -12.10 16.63 -4.50
N ALA A 32 -12.52 15.94 -3.43
CA ALA A 32 -12.53 16.49 -2.08
C ALA A 32 -11.10 16.79 -1.59
N GLU A 33 -10.27 15.76 -1.42
CA GLU A 33 -8.88 15.92 -0.99
C GLU A 33 -7.95 15.70 -2.18
N PHE A 34 -7.59 16.77 -2.88
CA PHE A 34 -6.93 16.67 -4.19
C PHE A 34 -5.57 15.98 -4.12
N TRP A 35 -4.70 16.36 -3.18
CA TRP A 35 -3.35 15.82 -3.07
C TRP A 35 -3.35 14.40 -2.52
N ASN A 36 -4.20 14.11 -1.53
CA ASN A 36 -4.43 12.76 -1.05
C ASN A 36 -4.96 11.85 -2.16
N THR A 37 -5.81 12.38 -3.05
CA THR A 37 -6.33 11.62 -4.19
C THR A 37 -5.25 11.31 -5.24
N VAL A 38 -4.55 12.32 -5.76
CA VAL A 38 -3.60 12.12 -6.88
C VAL A 38 -2.33 11.39 -6.48
N SER A 39 -1.93 11.47 -5.21
CA SER A 39 -0.77 10.74 -4.69
C SER A 39 -0.93 9.22 -4.81
N ASN A 40 -2.16 8.70 -4.88
CA ASN A 40 -2.46 7.28 -5.08
C ASN A 40 -2.02 6.72 -6.44
N LEU A 41 -1.71 7.56 -7.43
CA LEU A 41 -1.19 7.12 -8.73
C LEU A 41 0.02 6.19 -8.63
N ILE A 42 0.88 6.38 -7.62
CA ILE A 42 2.05 5.54 -7.37
C ILE A 42 1.70 4.14 -6.85
N MET A 43 0.52 3.97 -6.25
CA MET A 43 -0.02 2.67 -5.85
C MET A 43 -0.79 1.98 -6.97
N ILE A 44 -1.14 2.69 -8.05
CA ILE A 44 -1.92 2.15 -9.16
C ILE A 44 -1.02 1.80 -10.35
N ILE A 45 -0.35 2.81 -10.91
CA ILE A 45 0.35 2.66 -12.19
C ILE A 45 1.51 1.66 -12.09
N PRO A 46 2.48 1.84 -11.17
CA PRO A 46 3.63 0.95 -11.14
C PRO A 46 3.29 -0.51 -10.76
N PRO A 47 2.38 -0.79 -9.81
CA PRO A 47 1.93 -2.16 -9.54
C PRO A 47 1.22 -2.82 -10.72
N ILE A 48 0.40 -2.10 -11.50
CA ILE A 48 -0.20 -2.65 -12.73
C ILE A 48 0.89 -3.10 -13.72
N PHE A 49 1.89 -2.27 -13.95
CA PHE A 49 3.02 -2.66 -14.80
C PHE A 49 3.80 -3.84 -14.23
N GLY A 50 4.01 -3.88 -12.91
CA GLY A 50 4.61 -5.01 -12.21
C GLY A 50 3.83 -6.31 -12.40
N ALA A 51 2.49 -6.26 -12.35
CA ALA A 51 1.61 -7.40 -12.61
C ALA A 51 1.73 -7.90 -14.06
N ILE A 52 1.67 -6.99 -15.03
CA ILE A 52 1.83 -7.31 -16.47
C ILE A 52 3.18 -7.95 -16.72
N GLN A 53 4.25 -7.41 -16.12
CA GLN A 53 5.60 -7.95 -16.28
C GLN A 53 5.74 -9.35 -15.67
N THR A 54 5.23 -9.53 -14.45
CA THR A 54 5.21 -10.81 -13.73
C THR A 54 4.46 -11.88 -14.53
N PHE A 55 3.34 -11.51 -15.17
CA PHE A 55 2.59 -12.39 -16.06
C PHE A 55 3.38 -12.77 -17.31
N ARG A 56 4.01 -11.78 -17.98
CA ARG A 56 4.83 -12.01 -19.19
C ARG A 56 6.03 -12.91 -18.94
N ASP A 57 6.63 -12.83 -17.76
CA ASP A 57 7.76 -13.65 -17.37
C ASP A 57 7.34 -15.06 -16.88
N GLY A 58 6.04 -15.36 -16.87
CA GLY A 58 5.52 -16.69 -16.50
C GLY A 58 5.69 -17.01 -15.01
N LEU A 59 5.76 -16.00 -14.14
CA LEU A 59 5.94 -16.17 -12.70
C LEU A 59 4.63 -16.59 -12.01
N GLU A 60 4.76 -17.10 -10.78
CA GLU A 60 3.62 -17.66 -10.04
C GLU A 60 2.49 -16.63 -9.83
N PHE A 61 1.24 -17.05 -10.08
CA PHE A 61 0.05 -16.19 -10.05
C PHE A 61 -0.12 -15.41 -8.73
N ARG A 62 0.36 -15.96 -7.61
CA ARG A 62 0.32 -15.28 -6.30
C ARG A 62 1.04 -13.92 -6.29
N TYR A 63 2.10 -13.76 -7.08
CA TYR A 63 2.82 -12.48 -7.19
C TYR A 63 2.11 -11.48 -8.10
N ILE A 64 1.40 -11.96 -9.13
CA ILE A 64 0.48 -11.13 -9.92
C ILE A 64 -0.62 -10.61 -8.99
N GLY A 65 -1.21 -11.51 -8.18
CA GLY A 65 -2.19 -11.17 -7.15
C GLY A 65 -1.68 -10.13 -6.16
N SER A 66 -0.41 -10.20 -5.73
CA SER A 66 0.19 -9.17 -4.87
C SER A 66 0.21 -7.79 -5.53
N PHE A 67 0.65 -7.69 -6.78
CA PHE A 67 0.69 -6.41 -7.49
C PHE A 67 -0.70 -5.84 -7.77
N ILE A 68 -1.65 -6.68 -8.17
CA ILE A 68 -3.04 -6.27 -8.37
C ILE A 68 -3.70 -5.87 -7.05
N GLY A 69 -3.38 -6.55 -5.95
CA GLY A 69 -3.84 -6.17 -4.61
C GLY A 69 -3.39 -4.76 -4.23
N LEU A 70 -2.12 -4.43 -4.44
CA LEU A 70 -1.61 -3.07 -4.21
C LEU A 70 -2.30 -2.03 -5.10
N ALA A 71 -2.54 -2.36 -6.38
CA ALA A 71 -3.31 -1.51 -7.29
C ALA A 71 -4.76 -1.30 -6.81
N ALA A 72 -5.40 -2.34 -6.28
CA ALA A 72 -6.75 -2.26 -5.74
C ALA A 72 -6.82 -1.33 -4.51
N VAL A 73 -5.82 -1.39 -3.62
CA VAL A 73 -5.68 -0.42 -2.52
C VAL A 73 -5.56 1.00 -3.06
N GLY A 74 -4.70 1.23 -4.05
CA GLY A 74 -4.54 2.57 -4.65
C GLY A 74 -5.82 3.11 -5.30
N VAL A 75 -6.58 2.26 -6.01
CA VAL A 75 -7.87 2.64 -6.61
C VAL A 75 -8.91 2.94 -5.52
N GLY A 76 -8.98 2.10 -4.49
CA GLY A 76 -9.86 2.30 -3.34
C GLY A 76 -9.59 3.64 -2.64
N SER A 77 -8.33 3.88 -2.30
CA SER A 77 -7.87 5.14 -1.70
C SER A 77 -8.20 6.34 -2.59
N TRP A 78 -7.96 6.27 -3.90
CA TRP A 78 -8.36 7.34 -4.82
C TRP A 78 -9.86 7.62 -4.74
N CYS A 79 -10.69 6.58 -4.83
CA CYS A 79 -12.15 6.74 -4.74
C CYS A 79 -12.58 7.33 -3.39
N PHE A 80 -11.94 6.92 -2.30
CA PHE A 80 -12.21 7.43 -0.96
C PHE A 80 -11.88 8.92 -0.85
N HIS A 81 -10.63 9.32 -1.09
CA HIS A 81 -10.21 10.73 -0.96
C HIS A 81 -10.90 11.67 -1.95
N MET A 82 -11.37 11.14 -3.08
CA MET A 82 -12.15 11.93 -4.04
C MET A 82 -13.56 12.25 -3.52
N THR A 83 -14.18 11.34 -2.74
CA THR A 83 -15.61 11.39 -2.42
C THR A 83 -15.94 11.58 -0.93
N LEU A 84 -15.09 11.09 -0.02
CA LEU A 84 -15.32 10.99 1.43
C LEU A 84 -16.62 10.27 1.81
N LEU A 85 -17.00 9.29 0.99
CA LEU A 85 -18.16 8.42 1.24
C LEU A 85 -17.76 7.16 1.98
N TYR A 86 -18.65 6.64 2.82
CA TYR A 86 -18.36 5.48 3.68
C TYR A 86 -18.14 4.21 2.85
N GLU A 87 -18.88 4.06 1.76
CA GLU A 87 -18.75 2.95 0.83
C GLU A 87 -17.37 2.94 0.16
N MET A 88 -16.83 4.12 -0.15
CA MET A 88 -15.50 4.26 -0.75
C MET A 88 -14.40 4.11 0.30
N GLN A 89 -14.64 4.51 1.55
CA GLN A 89 -13.75 4.22 2.67
C GLN A 89 -13.55 2.71 2.86
N LEU A 90 -14.62 1.92 2.77
CA LEU A 90 -14.51 0.46 2.79
C LEU A 90 -13.70 -0.10 1.61
N LEU A 91 -13.83 0.53 0.44
CA LEU A 91 -13.07 0.17 -0.76
C LEU A 91 -11.57 0.50 -0.64
N ASP A 92 -11.19 1.43 0.24
CA ASP A 92 -9.79 1.72 0.58
C ASP A 92 -9.25 0.77 1.65
N GLU A 93 -9.91 0.75 2.82
CA GLU A 93 -9.38 0.11 4.02
C GLU A 93 -9.43 -1.43 3.95
N LEU A 94 -10.49 -2.03 3.41
CA LEU A 94 -10.62 -3.50 3.38
C LEU A 94 -9.58 -4.15 2.44
N PRO A 95 -9.33 -3.65 1.21
CA PRO A 95 -8.25 -4.16 0.37
C PRO A 95 -6.86 -4.10 0.99
N MET A 96 -6.59 -3.18 1.94
CA MET A 96 -5.31 -3.19 2.66
C MET A 96 -5.11 -4.50 3.43
N ILE A 97 -6.15 -4.99 4.11
CA ILE A 97 -6.13 -6.26 4.84
C ILE A 97 -5.97 -7.43 3.88
N TYR A 98 -6.78 -7.46 2.81
CA TYR A 98 -6.78 -8.57 1.85
C TYR A 98 -5.42 -8.69 1.12
N SER A 99 -4.90 -7.57 0.62
CA SER A 99 -3.61 -7.53 -0.08
C SER A 99 -2.47 -7.94 0.84
N THR A 100 -2.48 -7.48 2.09
CA THR A 100 -1.44 -7.86 3.07
C THR A 100 -1.53 -9.34 3.42
N CYS A 101 -2.73 -9.93 3.47
CA CYS A 101 -2.87 -11.39 3.60
C CYS A 101 -2.20 -12.13 2.42
N VAL A 102 -2.37 -11.64 1.19
CA VAL A 102 -1.65 -12.20 0.02
C VAL A 102 -0.14 -12.06 0.17
N PHE A 103 0.36 -10.91 0.65
CA PHE A 103 1.79 -10.71 0.88
C PHE A 103 2.35 -11.67 1.93
N VAL A 104 1.63 -11.86 3.04
CA VAL A 104 1.97 -12.83 4.10
C VAL A 104 2.02 -14.24 3.51
N TYR A 105 1.01 -14.64 2.72
CA TYR A 105 1.01 -15.93 2.05
C TYR A 105 2.24 -16.12 1.16
N CYS A 106 2.53 -15.15 0.28
CA CYS A 106 3.69 -15.18 -0.62
C CYS A 106 5.02 -15.32 0.13
N LEU A 107 5.18 -14.60 1.26
CA LEU A 107 6.42 -14.57 2.02
C LEU A 107 6.61 -15.82 2.89
N TYR A 108 5.55 -16.40 3.45
CA TYR A 108 5.65 -17.62 4.25
C TYR A 108 5.83 -18.87 3.37
N GLU A 109 5.25 -18.87 2.17
CA GLU A 109 5.33 -19.97 1.21
C GLU A 109 6.47 -19.78 0.17
N CYS A 110 7.40 -18.85 0.39
CA CYS A 110 8.47 -18.54 -0.57
C CYS A 110 9.51 -19.69 -0.72
N PHE A 111 9.67 -20.54 0.31
CA PHE A 111 10.61 -21.67 0.33
C PHE A 111 9.97 -23.04 0.09
N LYS A 112 8.73 -23.07 -0.39
CA LYS A 112 8.00 -24.31 -0.66
C LYS A 112 8.26 -24.79 -2.10
N GLN A 113 8.06 -26.06 -2.39
CA GLN A 113 8.22 -26.56 -3.76
C GLN A 113 7.23 -25.87 -4.71
N GLU A 114 7.60 -25.73 -5.97
CA GLU A 114 6.72 -25.16 -6.99
C GLU A 114 5.39 -25.95 -7.04
N LYS A 115 4.28 -25.25 -7.31
CA LYS A 115 2.92 -25.82 -7.40
C LYS A 115 2.37 -26.44 -6.11
N THR A 116 3.07 -26.33 -4.98
CA THR A 116 2.49 -26.70 -3.68
C THR A 116 1.65 -25.55 -3.12
N ILE A 117 0.47 -25.90 -2.61
CA ILE A 117 -0.49 -24.95 -2.05
C ILE A 117 -0.73 -25.30 -0.58
N SER A 118 -0.53 -24.33 0.31
CA SER A 118 -0.79 -24.49 1.74
C SER A 118 -2.23 -24.08 2.06
N PHE A 119 -3.15 -25.03 1.97
CA PHE A 119 -4.57 -24.82 2.28
C PHE A 119 -4.79 -24.34 3.72
N PHE A 120 -3.97 -24.79 4.67
CA PHE A 120 -4.06 -24.34 6.06
C PHE A 120 -3.81 -22.83 6.18
N LEU A 121 -2.73 -22.32 5.57
CA LEU A 121 -2.41 -20.90 5.65
C LEU A 121 -3.45 -20.05 4.90
N ILE A 122 -3.96 -20.54 3.77
CA ILE A 122 -5.06 -19.88 3.05
C ILE A 122 -6.31 -19.80 3.93
N ALA A 123 -6.73 -20.91 4.54
CA ALA A 123 -7.90 -20.95 5.41
C ALA A 123 -7.74 -20.02 6.61
N LEU A 124 -6.56 -19.98 7.23
CA LEU A 124 -6.25 -19.09 8.35
C LEU A 124 -6.35 -17.60 7.96
N LEU A 125 -5.75 -17.22 6.82
CA LEU A 125 -5.75 -15.84 6.34
C LEU A 125 -7.14 -15.39 5.87
N LEU A 126 -7.93 -16.29 5.26
CA LEU A 126 -9.33 -16.04 4.91
C LEU A 126 -10.19 -15.88 6.15
N PHE A 127 -10.02 -16.75 7.15
CA PHE A 127 -10.74 -16.63 8.41
C PHE A 127 -10.42 -15.29 9.10
N PHE A 128 -9.14 -14.90 9.12
CA PHE A 128 -8.72 -13.61 9.65
C PHE A 128 -9.36 -12.44 8.90
N SER A 129 -9.26 -12.40 7.57
CA SER A 129 -9.77 -11.27 6.78
C SER A 129 -11.29 -11.14 6.85
N ILE A 130 -12.02 -12.26 6.81
CA ILE A 130 -13.48 -12.27 6.96
C ILE A 130 -13.87 -11.78 8.36
N SER A 131 -13.19 -12.27 9.41
CA SER A 131 -13.48 -11.85 10.79
C SER A 131 -13.26 -10.35 11.00
N VAL A 132 -12.13 -9.82 10.51
CA VAL A 132 -11.83 -8.38 10.56
C VAL A 132 -12.92 -7.59 9.82
N THR A 133 -13.32 -8.05 8.63
CA THR A 133 -14.34 -7.37 7.82
C THR A 133 -15.70 -7.31 8.52
N VAL A 134 -16.17 -8.44 9.07
CA VAL A 134 -17.45 -8.52 9.77
C VAL A 134 -17.46 -7.59 11.00
N VAL A 135 -16.42 -7.65 11.82
CA VAL A 135 -16.29 -6.79 13.01
C VAL A 135 -16.22 -5.32 12.61
N TYR A 136 -15.47 -4.99 11.56
CA TYR A 136 -15.29 -3.62 11.10
C TYR A 136 -16.59 -3.01 10.57
N LEU A 137 -17.39 -3.77 9.82
CA LEU A 137 -18.69 -3.31 9.33
C LEU A 137 -19.72 -3.08 10.44
N GLN A 138 -19.61 -3.82 11.55
CA GLN A 138 -20.51 -3.69 12.70
C GLN A 138 -20.10 -2.55 13.64
N TRP A 139 -18.81 -2.45 13.97
CA TRP A 139 -18.31 -1.49 14.95
C TRP A 139 -17.96 -0.13 14.32
N LYS A 140 -17.53 -0.12 13.05
CA LYS A 140 -17.15 1.09 12.30
C LYS A 140 -16.08 1.94 12.99
N GLU A 141 -15.21 1.31 13.78
CA GLU A 141 -14.16 2.01 14.51
C GLU A 141 -12.82 1.90 13.77
N PRO A 142 -12.30 3.00 13.18
CA PRO A 142 -11.09 2.95 12.35
C PRO A 142 -9.84 2.51 13.11
N VAL A 143 -9.76 2.75 14.42
CA VAL A 143 -8.63 2.27 15.23
C VAL A 143 -8.55 0.74 15.24
N PHE A 144 -9.69 0.04 15.22
CA PHE A 144 -9.70 -1.43 15.14
C PHE A 144 -9.04 -1.91 13.84
N HIS A 145 -9.38 -1.29 12.70
CA HIS A 145 -8.76 -1.60 11.41
C HIS A 145 -7.25 -1.37 11.45
N GLN A 146 -6.80 -0.21 11.97
CA GLN A 146 -5.39 0.15 12.05
C GLN A 146 -4.58 -0.88 12.86
N VAL A 147 -5.12 -1.35 13.99
CA VAL A 147 -4.47 -2.37 14.83
C VAL A 147 -4.37 -3.71 14.11
N MET A 148 -5.45 -4.15 13.45
CA MET A 148 -5.46 -5.42 12.70
C MET A 148 -4.51 -5.38 11.49
N TYR A 149 -4.49 -4.26 10.75
CA TYR A 149 -3.56 -4.03 9.67
C TYR A 149 -2.10 -4.00 10.18
N GLY A 150 -1.84 -3.27 11.27
CA GLY A 150 -0.53 -3.20 11.91
C GLY A 150 -0.01 -4.57 12.36
N ALA A 151 -0.89 -5.45 12.86
CA ALA A 151 -0.52 -6.82 13.22
C ALA A 151 -0.07 -7.64 11.99
N LEU A 152 -0.79 -7.55 10.87
CA LEU A 152 -0.38 -8.22 9.62
C LEU A 152 0.97 -7.68 9.11
N VAL A 153 1.15 -6.37 9.11
CA VAL A 153 2.42 -5.73 8.71
C VAL A 153 3.55 -6.18 9.63
N ALA A 154 3.33 -6.25 10.95
CA ALA A 154 4.32 -6.75 11.89
C ALA A 154 4.74 -8.20 11.59
N CYS A 155 3.80 -9.10 11.31
CA CYS A 155 4.11 -10.47 10.89
C CYS A 155 5.00 -10.50 9.63
N LEU A 156 4.67 -9.67 8.66
CA LEU A 156 5.39 -9.55 7.39
C LEU A 156 6.81 -8.97 7.60
N VAL A 157 6.97 -7.95 8.44
CA VAL A 157 8.27 -7.36 8.79
C VAL A 157 9.15 -8.36 9.55
N ILE A 158 8.62 -9.04 10.58
CA ILE A 158 9.35 -10.04 11.35
C ILE A 158 9.87 -11.15 10.42
N ARG A 159 9.01 -11.66 9.54
CA ARG A 159 9.39 -12.69 8.58
C ARG A 159 10.43 -12.19 7.59
N SER A 160 10.31 -10.95 7.10
CA SER A 160 11.28 -10.35 6.18
C SER A 160 12.65 -10.21 6.82
N ILE A 161 12.71 -9.69 8.05
CA ILE A 161 13.94 -9.54 8.83
C ILE A 161 14.59 -10.90 9.07
N PHE A 162 13.81 -11.93 9.42
CA PHE A 162 14.33 -13.29 9.57
C PHE A 162 15.00 -13.78 8.28
N ILE A 163 14.34 -13.64 7.12
CA ILE A 163 14.87 -14.10 5.83
C ILE A 163 16.16 -13.37 5.48
N VAL A 164 16.20 -12.04 5.57
CA VAL A 164 17.40 -11.28 5.21
C VAL A 164 18.51 -11.35 6.26
N THR A 165 18.23 -11.80 7.48
CA THR A 165 19.28 -11.98 8.49
C THR A 165 19.92 -13.35 8.39
N TRP A 166 19.13 -14.40 8.21
CA TRP A 166 19.57 -15.79 8.35
C TRP A 166 19.66 -16.57 7.04
N VAL A 167 18.92 -16.17 5.99
CA VAL A 167 18.84 -16.94 4.75
C VAL A 167 19.53 -16.22 3.59
N TYR A 168 19.15 -14.97 3.30
CA TYR A 168 19.66 -14.18 2.17
C TYR A 168 20.17 -12.79 2.59
N PRO A 169 21.37 -12.70 3.21
CA PRO A 169 21.93 -11.44 3.71
C PRO A 169 22.14 -10.33 2.69
N TRP A 170 22.33 -10.66 1.41
CA TRP A 170 22.51 -9.66 0.35
C TRP A 170 21.22 -8.89 0.03
N LEU A 171 20.05 -9.36 0.47
CA LEU A 171 18.76 -8.67 0.30
C LEU A 171 18.48 -7.65 1.41
N LYS A 172 19.37 -7.52 2.40
CA LYS A 172 19.25 -6.53 3.49
C LYS A 172 19.00 -5.10 2.98
N PRO A 173 19.76 -4.56 1.99
CA PRO A 173 19.54 -3.19 1.53
C PRO A 173 18.12 -2.97 1.01
N LEU A 174 17.58 -3.89 0.21
CA LEU A 174 16.22 -3.81 -0.32
C LEU A 174 15.18 -3.88 0.81
N CYS A 175 15.33 -4.80 1.76
CA CYS A 175 14.42 -4.96 2.89
C CYS A 175 14.40 -3.73 3.81
N TYR A 176 15.58 -3.23 4.20
CA TYR A 176 15.67 -2.05 5.07
C TYR A 176 15.26 -0.76 4.34
N THR A 177 15.46 -0.67 3.02
CA THR A 177 14.95 0.46 2.23
C THR A 177 13.42 0.45 2.19
N SER A 178 12.81 -0.70 1.89
CA SER A 178 11.35 -0.88 1.92
C SER A 178 10.77 -0.52 3.30
N LEU A 179 11.36 -1.06 4.38
CA LEU A 179 10.94 -0.78 5.75
C LEU A 179 11.12 0.70 6.13
N GLY A 180 12.29 1.28 5.83
CA GLY A 180 12.60 2.68 6.17
C GLY A 180 11.65 3.67 5.49
N ILE A 181 11.37 3.47 4.21
CA ILE A 181 10.41 4.29 3.45
C ILE A 181 9.01 4.12 4.03
N PHE A 182 8.57 2.88 4.30
CA PHE A 182 7.25 2.64 4.90
C PHE A 182 7.10 3.31 6.27
N MET A 183 8.12 3.21 7.14
CA MET A 183 8.12 3.86 8.46
C MET A 183 8.17 5.38 8.38
N LEU A 184 8.89 5.94 7.39
CA LEU A 184 8.87 7.39 7.14
C LEU A 184 7.45 7.84 6.75
N GLY A 185 6.78 7.09 5.87
CA GLY A 185 5.37 7.31 5.61
C GLY A 185 4.57 7.32 6.91
N PHE A 186 4.69 6.27 7.73
CA PHE A 186 3.90 6.13 8.96
C PHE A 186 4.13 7.28 9.95
N LEU A 187 5.36 7.78 10.03
CA LEU A 187 5.68 8.97 10.79
C LEU A 187 4.91 10.19 10.26
N LEU A 188 4.94 10.43 8.95
CA LEU A 188 4.23 11.55 8.33
C LEU A 188 2.72 11.45 8.52
N TRP A 189 2.14 10.25 8.43
CA TRP A 189 0.73 10.00 8.72
C TRP A 189 0.36 10.41 10.15
N ASN A 190 1.18 10.06 11.15
CA ASN A 190 0.94 10.49 12.53
C ASN A 190 1.08 12.01 12.72
N ILE A 191 2.05 12.63 12.06
CA ILE A 191 2.23 14.09 12.12
C ILE A 191 1.00 14.81 11.52
N ASP A 192 0.48 14.32 10.40
CA ASP A 192 -0.73 14.85 9.77
C ASP A 192 -1.94 14.81 10.73
N ASN A 193 -2.13 13.68 11.42
CA ASN A 193 -3.24 13.49 12.36
C ASN A 193 -3.11 14.34 13.64
N ILE A 194 -1.91 14.41 14.24
CA ILE A 194 -1.69 15.06 15.54
C ILE A 194 -1.55 16.58 15.39
N PHE A 195 -0.79 17.04 14.38
CA PHE A 195 -0.42 18.44 14.21
C PHE A 195 -1.24 19.15 13.13
N CYS A 196 -2.42 18.62 12.78
CA CYS A 196 -3.23 19.14 11.67
C CYS A 196 -3.48 20.66 11.75
N ASN A 197 -3.88 21.17 12.92
CA ASN A 197 -4.16 22.61 13.09
C ASN A 197 -2.92 23.47 12.81
N SER A 198 -1.75 23.02 13.25
CA SER A 198 -0.47 23.70 13.01
C SER A 198 -0.05 23.62 11.55
N LEU A 199 -0.29 22.49 10.88
CA LEU A 199 -0.02 22.32 9.46
C LEU A 199 -0.89 23.25 8.62
N ARG A 200 -2.20 23.32 8.91
CA ARG A 200 -3.14 24.23 8.24
C ARG A 200 -2.76 25.70 8.47
N ALA A 201 -2.43 26.10 9.70
CA ALA A 201 -1.96 27.46 9.98
C ALA A 201 -0.65 27.79 9.24
N GLY A 202 0.26 26.81 9.08
CA GLY A 202 1.48 26.97 8.30
C GLY A 202 1.22 27.15 6.79
N ARG A 203 0.18 26.51 6.23
CA ARG A 203 -0.18 26.64 4.81
C ARG A 203 -0.55 28.06 4.42
N GLU A 204 -1.21 28.81 5.32
CA GLU A 204 -1.56 30.20 5.10
C GLU A 204 -0.32 31.13 5.05
N ALA A 205 0.78 30.73 5.68
CA ALA A 205 2.01 31.52 5.77
C ALA A 205 3.04 31.23 4.67
N LEU A 206 2.92 30.11 3.95
CA LEU A 206 3.87 29.68 2.92
C LEU A 206 3.42 30.10 1.50
N PRO A 207 4.35 30.30 0.55
CA PRO A 207 4.02 30.61 -0.84
C PRO A 207 3.06 29.57 -1.46
N SER A 208 2.03 30.06 -2.15
CA SER A 208 0.99 29.25 -2.79
C SER A 208 1.60 28.25 -3.78
N GLY A 209 1.57 26.97 -3.43
CA GLY A 209 2.11 25.87 -4.23
C GLY A 209 3.04 24.97 -3.42
N VAL A 210 4.20 25.50 -3.01
CA VAL A 210 5.22 24.70 -2.27
C VAL A 210 4.76 24.41 -0.85
N GLY A 211 4.17 25.39 -0.17
CA GLY A 211 3.62 25.20 1.18
C GLY A 211 2.49 24.17 1.21
N VAL A 212 1.65 24.17 0.18
CA VAL A 212 0.52 23.24 0.07
C VAL A 212 1.06 21.82 -0.14
N VAL A 213 1.88 21.57 -1.17
CA VAL A 213 2.36 20.21 -1.47
C VAL A 213 3.25 19.63 -0.35
N LEU A 214 4.09 20.45 0.30
CA LEU A 214 4.99 19.95 1.34
C LEU A 214 4.30 19.64 2.67
N THR A 215 3.12 20.22 2.93
CA THR A 215 2.42 20.05 4.21
C THR A 215 1.27 19.05 4.15
N GLN A 216 0.96 18.47 2.97
CA GLN A 216 0.02 17.35 2.85
C GLN A 216 0.72 16.04 3.22
N PHE A 217 0.97 15.83 4.51
CA PHE A 217 1.72 14.67 4.97
C PHE A 217 0.98 13.35 4.77
N HIS A 218 -0.35 13.38 4.73
CA HIS A 218 -1.14 12.22 4.32
C HIS A 218 -0.91 11.82 2.85
N ALA A 219 -0.78 12.77 1.92
CA ALA A 219 -0.40 12.48 0.54
C ALA A 219 1.01 11.88 0.43
N TRP A 220 1.95 12.36 1.24
CA TRP A 220 3.29 11.76 1.34
C TRP A 220 3.25 10.34 1.91
N TRP A 221 2.33 10.05 2.84
CA TRP A 221 2.09 8.70 3.33
C TRP A 221 1.74 7.74 2.18
N HIS A 222 0.86 8.11 1.25
CA HIS A 222 0.54 7.28 0.07
C HIS A 222 1.76 7.00 -0.79
N ILE A 223 2.59 8.03 -1.03
CA ILE A 223 3.81 7.89 -1.84
C ILE A 223 4.79 6.92 -1.17
N PHE A 224 5.07 7.13 0.11
CA PHE A 224 6.06 6.33 0.83
C PHE A 224 5.59 4.92 1.12
N THR A 225 4.35 4.71 1.53
CA THR A 225 3.82 3.35 1.77
C THR A 225 3.57 2.59 0.48
N GLY A 226 3.14 3.27 -0.59
CA GLY A 226 3.01 2.69 -1.92
C GLY A 226 4.35 2.19 -2.46
N LEU A 227 5.38 3.03 -2.39
CA LEU A 227 6.74 2.62 -2.76
C LEU A 227 7.29 1.52 -1.84
N GLY A 228 7.13 1.67 -0.53
CA GLY A 228 7.56 0.68 0.45
C GLY A 228 6.94 -0.70 0.21
N SER A 229 5.62 -0.75 -0.03
CA SER A 229 4.87 -1.97 -0.33
C SER A 229 5.29 -2.56 -1.68
N TYR A 230 5.48 -1.74 -2.71
CA TYR A 230 5.99 -2.20 -4.00
C TYR A 230 7.38 -2.84 -3.88
N LEU A 231 8.31 -2.18 -3.17
CA LEU A 231 9.63 -2.73 -2.89
C LEU A 231 9.57 -4.03 -2.08
N HIS A 232 8.60 -4.15 -1.16
CA HIS A 232 8.37 -5.40 -0.44
C HIS A 232 7.90 -6.54 -1.35
N ILE A 233 7.00 -6.27 -2.31
CA ILE A 233 6.61 -7.27 -3.31
C ILE A 233 7.82 -7.71 -4.13
N LEU A 234 8.69 -6.77 -4.55
CA LEU A 234 9.94 -7.10 -5.23
C LEU A 234 10.89 -7.93 -4.36
N LEU A 235 11.01 -7.62 -3.06
CA LEU A 235 11.79 -8.42 -2.13
C LEU A 235 11.27 -9.86 -2.07
N SER A 236 9.96 -10.03 -1.92
CA SER A 236 9.32 -11.35 -1.86
C SER A 236 9.51 -12.13 -3.17
N LEU A 237 9.37 -11.46 -4.32
CA LEU A 237 9.60 -12.05 -5.64
C LEU A 237 11.08 -12.45 -5.83
N GLN A 238 12.01 -11.62 -5.38
CA GLN A 238 13.45 -11.90 -5.46
C GLN A 238 13.86 -13.09 -4.58
N ILE A 239 13.30 -13.19 -3.36
CA ILE A 239 13.50 -14.33 -2.46
C ILE A 239 13.05 -15.62 -3.17
N ARG A 240 11.86 -15.60 -3.77
CA ARG A 240 11.31 -16.75 -4.48
C ARG A 240 12.11 -17.12 -5.73
N ALA A 241 12.47 -16.14 -6.55
CA ALA A 241 13.28 -16.35 -7.74
C ALA A 241 14.63 -16.98 -7.39
N THR A 242 15.26 -16.52 -6.29
CA THR A 242 16.51 -17.11 -5.77
C THR A 242 16.30 -18.57 -5.35
N TYR A 243 15.23 -18.87 -4.61
CA TYR A 243 14.92 -20.24 -4.19
C TYR A 243 14.70 -21.19 -5.38
N LEU A 244 13.99 -20.72 -6.42
CA LEU A 244 13.78 -21.45 -7.68
C LEU A 244 15.00 -21.47 -8.60
N LYS A 245 16.13 -20.88 -8.18
CA LYS A 245 17.37 -20.75 -8.95
C LYS A 245 17.21 -19.99 -10.27
N TYR A 246 16.20 -19.14 -10.37
CA TYR A 246 16.08 -18.17 -11.45
C TYR A 246 17.11 -17.05 -11.28
N ARG A 247 17.55 -16.47 -12.40
CA ARG A 247 18.46 -15.32 -12.42
C ARG A 247 17.69 -14.05 -12.79
N PRO A 248 17.03 -13.40 -11.83
CA PRO A 248 16.31 -12.17 -12.11
C PRO A 248 17.30 -11.05 -12.44
N LYS A 249 16.94 -10.23 -13.43
CA LYS A 249 17.62 -8.98 -13.77
C LYS A 249 16.71 -7.81 -13.39
N VAL A 250 17.25 -6.83 -12.66
CA VAL A 250 16.52 -5.60 -12.39
C VAL A 250 16.55 -4.73 -13.64
N LYS A 251 15.40 -4.32 -14.16
CA LYS A 251 15.28 -3.28 -15.18
C LYS A 251 14.49 -2.10 -14.64
N PHE A 252 14.82 -0.90 -15.10
CA PHE A 252 14.11 0.31 -14.72
C PHE A 252 13.13 0.70 -15.81
N MET A 253 11.84 0.68 -15.49
CA MET A 253 10.79 1.24 -16.35
C MET A 253 10.90 2.75 -16.35
N CYS A 254 10.91 3.34 -17.54
CA CYS A 254 11.10 4.79 -17.75
C CYS A 254 12.35 5.35 -17.04
N GLY A 255 13.36 4.51 -16.75
CA GLY A 255 14.57 4.91 -16.03
C GLY A 255 14.41 5.17 -14.53
N VAL A 256 13.19 5.03 -13.97
CA VAL A 256 12.89 5.42 -12.58
C VAL A 256 12.39 4.25 -11.74
N TRP A 257 11.51 3.40 -12.29
CA TRP A 257 10.82 2.40 -11.48
C TRP A 257 11.42 1.00 -11.61
N PRO A 258 11.91 0.37 -10.53
CA PRO A 258 12.55 -0.94 -10.62
C PRO A 258 11.53 -2.04 -10.89
N THR A 259 11.86 -2.96 -11.78
CA THR A 259 11.09 -4.17 -12.08
C THR A 259 12.01 -5.36 -12.15
N LEU A 260 11.54 -6.52 -11.70
CA LEU A 260 12.27 -7.77 -11.80
C LEU A 260 11.86 -8.48 -13.08
N HIS A 261 12.85 -8.77 -13.91
CA HIS A 261 12.68 -9.57 -15.12
C HIS A 261 13.34 -10.92 -14.94
N VAL A 262 12.61 -11.99 -15.22
CA VAL A 262 13.17 -13.35 -15.29
C VAL A 262 13.14 -13.79 -16.74
N GLU A 263 14.31 -14.17 -17.29
CA GLU A 263 14.36 -14.76 -18.62
C GLU A 263 13.63 -16.12 -18.58
N PRO A 264 12.70 -16.39 -19.51
CA PRO A 264 12.03 -17.68 -19.57
C PRO A 264 13.08 -18.79 -19.67
N GLN A 265 13.00 -19.82 -18.82
CA GLN A 265 13.77 -21.03 -19.05
C GLN A 265 13.33 -21.58 -20.41
N LYS A 266 14.26 -21.64 -21.37
CA LYS A 266 14.03 -22.38 -22.63
C LYS A 266 13.57 -23.77 -22.23
N SER A 267 12.35 -24.13 -22.59
CA SER A 267 11.88 -25.51 -22.53
C SER A 267 12.82 -26.33 -23.42
N SER A 268 13.68 -27.13 -22.81
CA SER A 268 14.41 -28.19 -23.49
C SER A 268 13.47 -29.34 -23.81
#